data_AF-A0A951JVX1-F1
#
_entry.id   AF-A0A951JVX1-F1
#
_cell.length_a   1.000
_cell.length_b   1.000
_cell.length_c   1.000
_cell.angle_alpha   90.00
_cell.angle_beta   90.00
_cell.angle_gamma   90.00
#
_symmetry.space_group_name_H-M   'P 1'
#
loop_
_entity.id
_entity.type
_entity.pdbx_description
1 polymer ?
#
loop_
_entity_poly.entity_id
_entity_poly.type
_entity_poly.pdbx_seq_one_letter_code
_entity_poly.pdbx_strand_id
1 'polypeptide(L)'
;MALDVADLANAAGGHRIVGMAEDATGEATGLVPLDPQPHRNEEDVRYGSIIAPNVFPHLDVATARVDVDGGSILLVSVAPSPLRSHAVYRDGSLRYPMRTGRTRRWLHEGRSRTPTASGRRAHGRPSTAPHPFATSGSS
;
A
#
# COMPACT_ATOMS: atom_id res chain seq x y z
N MET A 1 -4.12 -12.60 -0.58
CA MET A 1 -4.65 -11.32 -0.05
C MET A 1 -3.87 -10.79 1.15
N ALA A 2 -4.03 -11.30 2.38
CA ALA A 2 -3.31 -10.75 3.56
C ALA A 2 -1.78 -10.69 3.36
N LEU A 3 -1.22 -11.77 2.78
CA LEU A 3 0.17 -11.83 2.39
C LEU A 3 0.56 -10.72 1.40
N ASP A 4 -0.22 -10.51 0.34
CA ASP A 4 0.06 -9.50 -0.68
C ASP A 4 -0.05 -8.08 -0.13
N VAL A 5 -1.00 -7.84 0.78
CA VAL A 5 -1.19 -6.55 1.44
C VAL A 5 0.01 -6.19 2.30
N ALA A 6 0.47 -7.09 3.19
CA ALA A 6 1.66 -6.84 3.99
C ALA A 6 2.92 -6.66 3.14
N ASP A 7 3.03 -7.45 2.08
CA ASP A 7 4.14 -7.42 1.13
C ASP A 7 4.23 -6.06 0.39
N LEU A 8 3.09 -5.53 -0.05
CA LEU A 8 2.97 -4.19 -0.65
C LEU A 8 3.26 -3.09 0.37
N ALA A 9 2.71 -3.17 1.57
CA ALA A 9 2.92 -2.19 2.64
C ALA A 9 4.40 -2.09 3.04
N ASN A 10 5.11 -3.21 3.08
CA ASN A 10 6.55 -3.26 3.37
C ASN A 10 7.42 -2.76 2.21
N ALA A 11 6.90 -2.82 0.99
CA ALA A 11 7.53 -2.33 -0.23
C ALA A 11 7.18 -0.84 -0.47
N ALA A 12 6.82 -0.46 -1.70
CA ALA A 12 6.48 0.92 -2.06
C ALA A 12 4.97 1.21 -1.98
N GLY A 13 4.18 0.31 -1.39
CA GLY A 13 2.75 0.27 -1.59
C GLY A 13 2.39 -0.28 -2.97
N GLY A 14 1.15 -0.06 -3.39
CA GLY A 14 0.68 -0.38 -4.73
C GLY A 14 -0.77 -0.84 -4.74
N HIS A 15 -1.15 -1.51 -5.82
CA HIS A 15 -2.51 -1.98 -6.03
C HIS A 15 -2.53 -3.50 -6.26
N ARG A 16 -3.57 -4.15 -5.74
CA ARG A 16 -3.96 -5.51 -6.11
C ARG A 16 -5.32 -5.43 -6.78
N ILE A 17 -5.43 -6.05 -7.95
CA ILE A 17 -6.68 -6.13 -8.68
C ILE A 17 -7.25 -7.53 -8.46
N VAL A 18 -8.51 -7.59 -8.04
CA VAL A 18 -9.30 -8.82 -7.95
C VAL A 18 -10.27 -8.85 -9.11
N GLY A 19 -10.41 -10.01 -9.75
CA GLY A 19 -11.17 -10.18 -10.97
C GLY A 19 -10.29 -10.09 -12.23
N MET A 20 -9.04 -10.52 -12.11
CA MET A 20 -8.08 -10.61 -13.20
C MET A 20 -7.49 -12.01 -13.22
N ALA A 21 -7.50 -12.66 -14.38
CA ALA A 21 -6.81 -13.93 -14.60
C ALA A 21 -5.30 -13.67 -14.72
N GLU A 22 -4.52 -14.58 -14.15
CA GLU A 22 -3.07 -14.62 -14.29
C GLU A 22 -2.68 -15.94 -14.97
N ASP A 23 -1.65 -15.94 -15.80
CA ASP A 23 -1.04 -17.16 -16.32
C ASP A 23 -0.13 -17.85 -15.28
N ALA A 24 0.54 -18.94 -15.66
CA ALA A 24 1.45 -19.67 -14.79
C ALA A 24 2.68 -18.85 -14.34
N THR A 25 2.99 -17.74 -15.02
CA THR A 25 4.10 -16.83 -14.70
C THR A 25 3.64 -15.61 -13.89
N GLY A 26 2.34 -15.48 -13.63
CA GLY A 26 1.74 -14.36 -12.92
C GLY A 26 1.48 -13.14 -13.81
N GLU A 27 1.44 -13.30 -15.13
CA GLU A 27 1.08 -12.22 -16.06
C GLU A 27 -0.43 -12.17 -16.26
N ALA A 28 -0.97 -10.95 -16.30
CA ALA A 28 -2.39 -10.72 -16.49
C ALA A 28 -2.81 -11.14 -17.90
N THR A 29 -3.77 -12.05 -18.00
CA THR A 29 -4.25 -12.58 -19.29
C THR A 29 -5.64 -12.08 -19.68
N GLY A 30 -6.43 -11.61 -18.72
CA GLY A 30 -7.76 -11.08 -19.00
C GLY A 30 -8.55 -10.73 -17.75
N LEU A 31 -9.71 -10.09 -17.95
CA LEU A 31 -10.67 -9.83 -16.88
C LEU A 31 -11.49 -11.09 -16.59
N VAL A 32 -11.67 -11.37 -15.31
CA VAL A 32 -12.62 -12.36 -14.80
C VAL A 32 -13.50 -11.62 -13.80
N PRO A 33 -14.53 -10.89 -14.27
CA PRO A 33 -15.32 -10.01 -13.42
C PRO A 33 -15.92 -10.77 -12.24
N LEU A 34 -15.97 -10.10 -11.10
CA LEU A 34 -16.72 -10.54 -9.93
C LEU A 34 -18.21 -10.49 -10.24
N ASP A 35 -18.95 -11.45 -9.70
CA ASP A 35 -20.39 -11.62 -9.93
C ASP A 35 -21.14 -10.29 -9.69
N PRO A 36 -21.98 -9.83 -10.64
CA PRO A 36 -22.80 -8.63 -10.51
C PRO A 36 -23.90 -8.70 -9.42
N GLN A 37 -24.09 -9.85 -8.76
CA GLN A 37 -25.11 -10.03 -7.72
C GLN A 37 -25.07 -8.94 -6.61
N PRO A 38 -26.23 -8.60 -6.03
CA PRO A 38 -26.51 -7.29 -5.43
C PRO A 38 -25.87 -7.01 -4.07
N HIS A 39 -25.15 -7.97 -3.49
CA HIS A 39 -24.43 -7.74 -2.24
C HIS A 39 -23.05 -7.14 -2.53
N ARG A 40 -23.08 -5.95 -3.14
CA ARG A 40 -21.92 -5.17 -3.59
C ARG A 40 -20.91 -4.87 -2.48
N ASN A 41 -21.18 -5.18 -1.22
CA ASN A 41 -20.26 -4.96 -0.10
C ASN A 41 -19.64 -6.24 0.48
N GLU A 42 -20.08 -7.43 0.06
CA GLU A 42 -19.63 -8.70 0.67
C GLU A 42 -18.14 -8.96 0.45
N GLU A 43 -17.62 -8.72 -0.76
CA GLU A 43 -16.20 -8.91 -1.01
C GLU A 43 -15.32 -7.91 -0.24
N ASP A 44 -15.77 -6.66 -0.03
CA ASP A 44 -15.01 -5.69 0.79
C ASP A 44 -14.94 -6.16 2.24
N VAL A 45 -16.08 -6.57 2.80
CA VAL A 45 -16.18 -7.12 4.15
C VAL A 45 -15.35 -8.40 4.28
N ARG A 46 -15.39 -9.26 3.27
CA ARG A 46 -14.61 -10.50 3.22
C ARG A 46 -13.10 -10.24 3.19
N TYR A 47 -12.64 -9.27 2.40
CA TYR A 47 -11.21 -8.93 2.40
C TYR A 47 -10.80 -8.26 3.70
N GLY A 48 -11.65 -7.39 4.26
CA GLY A 48 -11.45 -6.83 5.59
C GLY A 48 -11.29 -7.94 6.66
N SER A 49 -12.17 -8.94 6.66
CA SER A 49 -12.13 -10.05 7.61
C SER A 49 -10.95 -11.01 7.39
N ILE A 50 -10.36 -11.05 6.19
CA ILE A 50 -9.12 -11.77 5.92
C ILE A 50 -7.88 -10.96 6.33
N ILE A 51 -7.85 -9.66 6.04
CA ILE A 51 -6.67 -8.82 6.26
C ILE A 51 -6.52 -8.48 7.74
N ALA A 52 -7.58 -8.00 8.38
CA ALA A 52 -7.53 -7.46 9.74
C ALA A 52 -6.97 -8.44 10.80
N PRO A 53 -7.36 -9.72 10.84
CA PRO A 53 -6.82 -10.65 11.84
C PRO A 53 -5.47 -11.26 11.45
N ASN A 54 -5.02 -11.12 10.20
CA ASN A 54 -3.83 -11.80 9.70
C ASN A 54 -2.65 -10.88 9.41
N VAL A 55 -2.79 -9.55 9.50
CA VAL A 55 -1.70 -8.59 9.23
C VAL A 55 -1.40 -7.73 10.47
N PHE A 56 -0.15 -7.71 10.90
CA PHE A 56 0.31 -7.04 12.11
C PHE A 56 1.57 -6.20 11.88
N PRO A 57 1.66 -4.94 12.34
CA PRO A 57 0.57 -4.14 12.91
C PRO A 57 -0.58 -3.98 11.92
N HIS A 58 -1.77 -3.61 12.43
CA HIS A 58 -2.95 -3.38 11.60
C HIS A 58 -2.65 -2.36 10.50
N LEU A 59 -3.29 -2.54 9.35
CA LEU A 59 -3.09 -1.72 8.17
C LEU A 59 -4.44 -1.39 7.55
N ASP A 60 -4.70 -0.11 7.38
CA ASP A 60 -5.84 0.37 6.61
C ASP A 60 -5.60 0.16 5.11
N VAL A 61 -6.58 -0.41 4.43
CA VAL A 61 -6.54 -0.69 3.00
C VAL A 61 -7.74 -0.03 2.36
N ALA A 62 -7.52 0.73 1.28
CA ALA A 62 -8.61 1.33 0.54
C ALA A 62 -9.08 0.39 -0.57
N THR A 63 -10.38 0.15 -0.68
CA THR A 63 -10.96 -0.62 -1.78
C THR A 63 -11.83 0.26 -2.66
N ALA A 64 -11.81 -0.02 -3.96
CA ALA A 64 -12.67 0.63 -4.95
C ALA A 64 -13.16 -0.41 -5.95
N ARG A 65 -14.45 -0.36 -6.30
CA ARG A 65 -14.98 -1.16 -7.40
C ARG A 65 -14.94 -0.39 -8.70
N VAL A 66 -14.60 -1.11 -9.77
CA VAL A 66 -14.67 -0.60 -11.14
C VAL A 66 -15.60 -1.53 -11.90
N ASP A 67 -16.69 -0.96 -12.42
CA ASP A 67 -17.66 -1.72 -13.22
C ASP A 67 -17.04 -2.02 -14.60
N VAL A 68 -17.22 -3.26 -15.08
CA VAL A 68 -16.70 -3.77 -16.36
C VAL A 68 -17.77 -4.64 -17.02
N ASP A 69 -17.58 -4.97 -18.30
CA ASP A 69 -18.51 -5.85 -19.00
C ASP A 69 -18.65 -7.19 -18.28
N GLY A 70 -19.87 -7.52 -17.87
CA GLY A 70 -20.19 -8.77 -17.17
C GLY A 70 -20.00 -8.74 -15.65
N GLY A 71 -19.65 -7.61 -15.02
CA GLY A 71 -19.57 -7.53 -13.56
C GLY A 71 -18.76 -6.34 -13.04
N SER A 72 -17.95 -6.58 -12.01
CA SER A 72 -17.02 -5.57 -11.49
C SER A 72 -15.66 -6.17 -11.14
N ILE A 73 -14.63 -5.35 -11.10
CA ILE A 73 -13.34 -5.71 -10.50
C ILE A 73 -13.15 -4.93 -9.20
N LEU A 74 -12.36 -5.49 -8.28
CA LEU A 74 -12.01 -4.80 -7.04
C LEU A 74 -10.55 -4.34 -7.09
N LEU A 75 -10.36 -3.04 -6.97
CA LEU A 75 -9.05 -2.41 -6.78
C LEU A 75 -8.78 -2.27 -5.28
N VAL A 76 -7.79 -2.99 -4.79
CA VAL A 76 -7.31 -2.93 -3.41
C VAL A 76 -6.02 -2.12 -3.38
N SER A 77 -6.06 -0.95 -2.77
CA SER A 77 -4.97 0.03 -2.72
C SER A 77 -4.29 0.03 -1.36
N VAL A 78 -2.98 -0.21 -1.37
CA VAL A 78 -2.16 -0.30 -0.17
C VAL A 78 -1.11 0.80 -0.20
N ALA A 79 -1.15 1.70 0.77
CA ALA A 79 -0.12 2.72 0.91
C ALA A 79 1.21 2.10 1.38
N PRO A 80 2.37 2.67 1.00
CA PRO A 80 3.64 2.31 1.64
C PRO A 80 3.56 2.63 3.13
N SER A 81 3.82 1.63 3.97
CA SER A 81 3.86 1.83 5.42
C SER A 81 5.17 2.53 5.82
N PRO A 82 5.14 3.49 6.75
CA PRO A 82 6.37 4.03 7.34
C PRO A 82 7.10 3.01 8.22
N LEU A 83 6.38 2.05 8.82
CA LEU A 83 6.96 1.02 9.69
C LEU A 83 7.70 -0.06 8.89
N ARG A 84 7.20 -0.39 7.69
CA ARG A 84 7.77 -1.41 6.78
C ARG A 84 8.09 -2.76 7.45
N SER A 85 7.35 -3.10 8.50
CA SER A 85 7.54 -4.28 9.33
C SER A 85 6.22 -5.02 9.57
N HIS A 86 5.33 -5.04 8.55
CA HIS A 86 4.08 -5.79 8.62
C HIS A 86 4.36 -7.29 8.48
N ALA A 87 4.03 -8.04 9.52
CA ALA A 87 3.96 -9.47 9.53
C ALA A 87 2.61 -9.97 9.04
N VAL A 88 2.60 -11.18 8.52
CA VAL A 88 1.41 -11.96 8.20
C VAL A 88 1.41 -13.21 9.07
N TYR A 89 0.29 -13.46 9.74
CA TYR A 89 0.09 -14.71 10.45
C TYR A 89 -0.26 -15.83 9.46
N ARG A 90 0.60 -16.85 9.40
CA ARG A 90 0.43 -17.98 8.49
C ARG A 90 1.07 -19.23 9.09
N ASP A 91 0.36 -20.35 9.02
CA ASP A 91 0.85 -21.67 9.46
C ASP A 91 1.37 -21.65 10.91
N GLY A 92 0.65 -20.96 11.81
CA GLY A 92 0.98 -20.87 13.24
C GLY A 92 2.14 -19.93 13.58
N SER A 93 2.63 -19.13 12.64
CA SER A 93 3.78 -18.24 12.86
C SER A 93 3.62 -16.89 12.17
N LEU A 94 4.26 -15.86 12.72
CA LEU A 94 4.39 -14.57 12.06
C LEU A 94 5.53 -14.62 11.03
N ARG A 95 5.26 -14.13 9.82
CA ARG A 95 6.23 -14.05 8.73
C ARG A 95 6.23 -12.63 8.16
N TYR A 96 7.40 -12.11 7.81
CA TYR A 96 7.57 -10.72 7.35
C TYR A 96 7.88 -10.69 5.84
N PRO A 97 6.87 -10.66 4.96
CA PRO A 97 7.08 -10.62 3.52
C PRO A 97 7.59 -9.24 3.07
N MET A 98 8.45 -9.21 2.06
CA MET A 98 8.82 -7.97 1.39
C MET A 98 8.93 -8.17 -0.12
N ARG A 99 8.25 -7.31 -0.87
CA ARG A 99 8.17 -7.39 -2.32
C ARG A 99 9.30 -6.62 -2.97
N THR A 100 9.92 -7.22 -3.97
CA THR A 100 10.88 -6.56 -4.86
C THR A 100 10.51 -6.89 -6.30
N GLY A 101 9.71 -6.03 -6.94
CA GLY A 101 9.16 -6.31 -8.27
C GLY A 101 8.15 -7.48 -8.25
N ARG A 102 8.43 -8.55 -9.00
CA ARG A 102 7.61 -9.78 -9.04
C ARG A 102 8.01 -10.81 -7.96
N THR A 103 9.15 -10.61 -7.29
CA THR A 103 9.65 -11.57 -6.30
C THR A 103 9.29 -11.16 -4.88
N ARG A 104 9.11 -12.16 -4.01
CA ARG A 104 8.89 -12.01 -2.58
C ARG A 104 10.06 -12.61 -1.83
N ARG A 105 10.57 -11.87 -0.84
CA ARG A 105 11.52 -12.40 0.13
C ARG A 105 10.94 -12.35 1.54
N TRP A 106 11.38 -13.26 2.39
CA TRP A 106 11.00 -13.29 3.79
C TRP A 106 12.10 -12.64 4.63
N LEU A 107 11.72 -11.70 5.50
CA LEU A 107 12.62 -11.10 6.48
C LEU A 107 12.59 -11.94 7.77
N HIS A 108 13.76 -12.11 8.38
CA HIS A 108 13.86 -12.65 9.73
C HIS A 108 13.44 -11.57 10.74
N GLU A 109 12.93 -12.00 11.90
CA GLU A 109 12.37 -11.12 12.95
C GLU A 109 13.34 -10.01 13.40
N GLY A 110 14.66 -10.24 13.34
CA GLY A 110 15.68 -9.22 13.64
C GLY A 110 16.07 -8.29 12.49
N ARG A 111 15.46 -8.42 11.31
CA ARG A 111 15.77 -7.63 10.09
C ARG A 111 14.56 -6.82 9.63
N SER A 112 13.85 -6.21 10.56
CA SER A 112 12.96 -5.08 10.26
C SER A 112 13.83 -3.94 9.74
N ARG A 113 13.61 -3.51 8.49
CA ARG A 113 14.47 -2.51 7.86
C ARG A 113 14.17 -1.16 8.50
N THR A 114 15.11 -0.64 9.31
CA THR A 114 15.07 0.75 9.77
C THR A 114 14.84 1.65 8.54
N PRO A 115 13.88 2.58 8.56
CA PRO A 115 13.59 3.43 7.42
C PRO A 115 14.85 4.21 7.07
N THR A 116 15.49 3.86 5.96
CA THR A 116 16.55 4.67 5.38
C THR A 116 15.86 5.89 4.82
N ALA A 117 15.99 7.02 5.52
CA ALA A 117 15.64 8.31 4.97
C ALA A 117 16.51 8.53 3.72
N SER A 118 16.01 8.18 2.55
CA SER A 118 16.64 8.58 1.30
C SER A 118 16.41 10.08 1.18
N GLY A 119 17.47 10.84 1.46
CA GLY A 119 17.46 12.29 1.50
C GLY A 119 16.80 12.91 0.28
N ARG A 120 15.68 13.60 0.50
CA ARG A 120 15.31 14.71 -0.36
C ARG A 120 16.38 15.79 -0.18
N ARG A 121 17.25 15.93 -1.19
CA ARG A 121 18.08 17.12 -1.37
C ARG A 121 17.17 18.34 -1.26
N ALA A 122 17.41 19.16 -0.24
CA ALA A 122 16.93 20.52 -0.19
C ALA A 122 17.61 21.31 -1.31
N HIS A 123 16.94 21.45 -2.46
CA HIS A 123 17.24 22.48 -3.43
C HIS A 123 16.14 23.54 -3.33
N GLY A 124 16.54 24.74 -2.91
CA GLY A 124 15.67 25.91 -2.85
C GLY A 124 16.07 26.87 -1.74
N ARG A 125 17.12 27.66 -1.96
CA ARG A 125 17.41 28.86 -1.15
C ARG A 125 16.22 29.83 -1.24
N PRO A 126 15.76 30.42 -0.14
CA PRO A 126 15.21 31.76 -0.16
C PRO A 126 16.32 32.76 0.16
N SER A 127 16.79 33.45 -0.87
CA SER A 127 17.56 34.69 -0.74
C SER A 127 16.58 35.85 -0.76
N THR A 128 16.30 36.46 0.38
CA THR A 128 15.89 37.87 0.46
C THR A 128 16.18 38.38 1.86
N ALA A 129 17.15 39.28 1.94
CA ALA A 129 17.45 40.07 3.13
C ALA A 129 16.27 40.99 3.48
N PRO A 130 16.00 41.27 4.77
CA PRO A 130 15.10 42.36 5.14
C PRO A 130 15.82 43.71 5.01
N HIS A 131 15.27 44.60 4.19
CA HIS A 131 15.58 46.03 4.22
C HIS A 131 14.95 46.68 5.47
N PRO A 132 15.66 47.52 6.22
CA PRO A 132 15.04 48.36 7.25
C PRO A 132 14.47 49.64 6.61
N PHE A 133 13.15 49.82 6.66
CA PHE A 133 12.54 51.12 6.41
C PHE A 133 12.43 51.88 7.73
N ALA A 134 13.30 52.88 7.89
CA ALA A 134 13.12 53.96 8.85
C ALA A 134 12.03 54.90 8.31
N THR A 135 11.06 55.25 9.15
CA THR A 135 10.27 56.47 8.97
C THR A 135 10.42 57.31 10.23
N SER A 136 11.07 58.45 10.04
CA SER A 136 11.11 59.57 10.96
C SER A 136 9.74 60.26 10.96
N GLY A 137 9.14 60.37 12.14
CA GLY A 137 8.04 61.31 12.40
C GLY A 137 8.57 62.41 13.32
N SER A 138 8.92 63.55 12.73
CA SER A 138 9.15 64.80 13.47
C SER A 138 7.81 65.52 13.63
N SER A 139 7.54 65.97 14.86
CA SER A 139 6.67 67.13 15.11
C SER A 139 7.45 68.43 14.87
#